data_AF-A0A382YHI1-F1
#
_entry.id   AF-A0A382YHI1-F1
#
_cell.length_a   1.000
_cell.length_b   1.000
_cell.length_c   1.000
_cell.angle_alpha   90.00
_cell.angle_beta   90.00
_cell.angle_gamma   90.00
#
_symmetry.space_group_name_H-M   'P 1'
#
loop_
_entity.id
_entity.type
_entity.pdbx_description
1 polymer ?
#
loop_
_entity_poly.entity_id
_entity_poly.type
_entity_poly.pdbx_seq_one_letter_code
_entity_poly.pdbx_strand_id
1 'polypeptide(L)'
;MAGLHCAPAANRLKTGRGNRVLNMLFIRHFSALCLFGMVALGQAADWPTYQHDYARTGVARESLLTPFTSAWVHRSRHAPRPAWRGEAKWDGWNKVYDLKSRQIFDYAYHPVIADGLLYYGS
;
A
#
# COMPACT_ATOMS: atom_id res chain seq x y z
N MET A 1 -65.49 64.31 -4.16
CA MET A 1 -66.16 63.02 -4.44
C MET A 1 -65.08 62.08 -4.94
N ALA A 2 -64.45 61.29 -4.07
CA ALA A 2 -64.88 60.00 -3.53
C ALA A 2 -64.59 58.81 -4.47
N GLY A 3 -63.89 57.79 -3.94
CA GLY A 3 -63.61 56.48 -4.56
C GLY A 3 -62.11 56.14 -4.55
N LEU A 4 -61.50 55.67 -3.46
CA LEU A 4 -61.34 54.25 -3.06
C LEU A 4 -61.19 53.28 -4.24
N HIS A 5 -60.07 52.54 -4.28
CA HIS A 5 -59.96 51.08 -4.52
C HIS A 5 -58.46 50.73 -4.68
N CYS A 6 -57.84 50.10 -3.69
CA CYS A 6 -57.66 48.64 -3.53
C CYS A 6 -56.25 48.20 -4.02
N ALA A 7 -55.38 47.87 -3.07
CA ALA A 7 -54.03 47.37 -3.31
C ALA A 7 -54.02 45.87 -3.65
N PRO A 8 -53.14 45.37 -4.53
CA PRO A 8 -52.94 43.94 -4.69
C PRO A 8 -51.87 43.43 -3.71
N ALA A 9 -52.17 42.25 -3.16
CA ALA A 9 -51.38 41.53 -2.18
C ALA A 9 -49.95 41.21 -2.65
N ALA A 10 -48.97 41.56 -1.82
CA ALA A 10 -47.59 41.11 -1.98
C ALA A 10 -47.49 39.62 -1.61
N ASN A 11 -47.24 38.79 -2.62
CA ASN A 11 -47.01 37.36 -2.46
C ASN A 11 -45.65 37.13 -1.75
N ARG A 12 -45.69 36.83 -0.46
CA ARG A 12 -44.50 36.48 0.34
C ARG A 12 -44.10 35.04 0.03
N LEU A 13 -43.14 34.87 -0.90
CA LEU A 13 -42.45 33.58 -1.11
C LEU A 13 -41.75 33.15 0.19
N LYS A 14 -42.24 32.08 0.83
CA LYS A 14 -41.53 31.35 1.89
C LYS A 14 -40.33 30.65 1.26
N THR A 15 -39.18 31.32 1.24
CA THR A 15 -37.91 30.71 0.84
C THR A 15 -37.44 29.72 1.91
N GLY A 16 -37.26 28.46 1.50
CA GLY A 16 -36.92 27.33 2.35
C GLY A 16 -35.63 27.52 3.14
N ARG A 17 -35.76 27.66 4.46
CA ARG A 17 -34.63 27.68 5.41
C ARG A 17 -34.14 26.27 5.76
N GLY A 18 -34.99 25.25 5.58
CA GLY A 18 -34.68 23.85 5.93
C GLY A 18 -33.67 23.16 5.00
N ASN A 19 -33.67 23.48 3.70
CA ASN A 19 -32.78 22.82 2.74
C ASN A 19 -31.31 23.21 2.89
N ARG A 20 -30.97 24.35 3.50
CA ARG A 20 -29.57 24.78 3.61
C ARG A 20 -28.77 24.02 4.67
N VAL A 21 -29.39 23.66 5.79
CA VAL A 21 -28.73 22.96 6.91
C VAL A 21 -28.57 21.48 6.60
N LEU A 22 -29.60 20.87 6.01
CA LEU A 22 -29.57 19.46 5.59
C LEU A 22 -28.51 19.23 4.50
N ASN A 23 -28.38 20.17 3.56
CA ASN A 23 -27.39 20.10 2.48
C ASN A 23 -25.95 20.33 2.99
N MET A 24 -25.75 21.19 4.00
CA MET A 24 -24.43 21.38 4.64
C MET A 24 -23.96 20.15 5.43
N LEU A 25 -24.87 19.44 6.10
CA LEU A 25 -24.55 18.18 6.79
C LEU A 25 -24.24 17.08 5.77
N PHE A 26 -25.03 16.96 4.70
CA PHE A 26 -24.78 16.02 3.61
C PHE A 26 -23.43 16.27 2.93
N ILE A 27 -23.10 17.53 2.61
CA ILE A 27 -21.82 17.90 1.99
C ILE A 27 -20.65 17.60 2.93
N ARG A 28 -20.76 17.90 4.23
CA ARG A 28 -19.69 17.61 5.21
C ARG A 28 -19.44 16.11 5.38
N HIS A 29 -20.51 15.31 5.44
CA HIS A 29 -20.38 13.85 5.52
C HIS A 29 -19.83 13.28 4.21
N PHE A 30 -20.26 13.79 3.06
CA PHE A 30 -19.77 13.37 1.75
C PHE A 30 -18.29 13.70 1.56
N SER A 31 -17.84 14.90 1.95
CA SER A 31 -16.43 15.29 1.91
C SER A 31 -15.57 14.43 2.83
N ALA A 32 -16.04 14.13 4.05
CA ALA A 32 -15.33 13.25 4.98
C ALA A 32 -15.25 11.81 4.46
N LEU A 33 -16.33 11.29 3.85
CA LEU A 33 -16.36 9.96 3.24
C LEU A 33 -15.43 9.86 2.02
N CYS A 34 -15.39 10.90 1.18
CA CYS A 34 -14.48 10.99 0.04
C CYS A 34 -13.01 11.05 0.49
N LEU A 35 -12.68 11.80 1.55
CA LEU A 35 -11.32 11.83 2.10
C LEU A 35 -10.90 10.45 2.64
N PHE A 36 -11.80 9.76 3.34
CA PHE A 36 -11.52 8.43 3.89
C PHE A 36 -11.32 7.37 2.79
N GLY A 37 -12.08 7.44 1.70
CA GLY A 37 -11.94 6.55 0.55
C GLY A 37 -10.62 6.68 -0.21
N MET A 38 -10.00 7.88 -0.23
CA MET A 38 -8.71 8.08 -0.91
C MET A 38 -7.52 7.44 -0.16
N VAL A 39 -7.57 7.34 1.17
CA VAL A 39 -6.48 6.74 1.97
C VAL A 39 -6.33 5.24 1.72
N ALA A 40 -7.42 4.55 1.37
CA ALA A 40 -7.41 3.11 1.14
C ALA A 40 -6.86 2.68 -0.22
N LEU A 41 -6.69 3.60 -1.18
CA LEU A 41 -6.38 3.27 -2.59
C LEU A 41 -4.89 3.04 -2.90
N GLY A 42 -4.00 3.07 -1.90
CA GLY A 42 -2.54 3.09 -2.15
C GLY A 42 -1.68 2.24 -1.22
N GLN A 43 -2.23 1.28 -0.48
CA GLN A 43 -1.42 0.40 0.35
C GLN A 43 -0.94 -0.80 -0.48
N ALA A 44 0.39 -0.94 -0.63
CA ALA A 44 0.98 -2.15 -1.17
C ALA A 44 0.79 -3.30 -0.16
N ALA A 45 0.65 -4.54 -0.65
CA ALA A 45 0.59 -5.70 0.22
C ALA A 45 1.92 -5.91 0.94
N ASP A 46 1.81 -6.49 2.13
CA ASP A 46 2.97 -6.92 2.90
C ASP A 46 3.77 -7.99 2.15
N TRP A 47 5.05 -8.09 2.49
CA TRP A 47 5.98 -9.15 2.12
C TRP A 47 6.50 -9.85 3.38
N PRO A 48 5.64 -10.59 4.11
CA PRO A 48 5.89 -10.95 5.51
C PRO A 48 6.94 -12.06 5.70
N THR A 49 7.33 -12.77 4.65
CA THR A 49 8.27 -13.90 4.74
C THR A 49 9.16 -13.99 3.50
N TYR A 50 10.16 -14.88 3.56
CA TYR A 50 11.03 -15.20 2.43
C TYR A 50 10.20 -15.61 1.22
N GLN A 51 10.37 -14.89 0.11
CA GLN A 51 9.58 -15.05 -1.12
C GLN A 51 8.06 -14.85 -0.93
N HIS A 52 7.68 -13.83 -0.16
CA HIS A 52 6.31 -13.31 0.03
C HIS A 52 5.37 -14.19 0.85
N ASP A 53 5.27 -15.49 0.57
CA ASP A 53 4.31 -16.40 1.19
C ASP A 53 4.90 -17.77 1.55
N TYR A 54 4.12 -18.62 2.22
CA TYR A 54 4.57 -19.96 2.62
C TYR A 54 4.85 -20.90 1.44
N ALA A 55 4.28 -20.63 0.27
CA ALA A 55 4.58 -21.35 -0.96
C ALA A 55 5.86 -20.85 -1.63
N ARG A 56 6.44 -19.75 -1.13
CA ARG A 56 7.62 -19.08 -1.68
C ARG A 56 7.44 -18.74 -3.15
N THR A 57 6.33 -18.07 -3.47
CA THR A 57 6.04 -17.72 -4.86
C THR A 57 6.95 -16.62 -5.41
N GLY A 58 7.38 -15.68 -4.56
CA GLY A 58 8.12 -14.50 -4.98
C GLY A 58 7.30 -13.55 -5.86
N VAL A 59 5.97 -13.56 -5.75
CA VAL A 59 5.06 -12.78 -6.59
C VAL A 59 4.27 -11.77 -5.76
N ALA A 60 4.34 -10.49 -6.16
CA ALA A 60 3.48 -9.43 -5.65
C ALA A 60 2.17 -9.37 -6.45
N ARG A 61 1.06 -8.91 -5.84
CA ARG A 61 -0.23 -8.78 -6.54
C ARG A 61 -0.35 -7.49 -7.34
N GLU A 62 0.46 -6.50 -6.97
CA GLU A 62 0.46 -5.16 -7.52
C GLU A 62 1.14 -5.16 -8.89
N SER A 63 0.59 -4.35 -9.80
CA SER A 63 1.26 -4.04 -11.06
C SER A 63 1.99 -2.71 -10.92
N LEU A 64 3.26 -2.69 -11.32
CA LEU A 64 4.07 -1.48 -11.31
C LEU A 64 3.91 -0.74 -12.65
N LEU A 65 3.59 0.56 -12.60
CA LEU A 65 3.47 1.40 -13.79
C LEU A 65 4.83 1.97 -14.18
N THR A 66 5.19 1.85 -15.46
CA THR A 66 6.45 2.38 -16.02
C THR A 66 6.26 3.81 -16.56
N PRO A 67 7.32 4.65 -16.59
CA PRO A 67 8.73 4.34 -16.28
C PRO A 67 9.05 4.43 -14.78
N PHE A 68 9.97 3.58 -14.32
CA PHE A 68 10.44 3.62 -12.94
C PHE A 68 11.51 4.68 -12.73
N THR A 69 11.42 5.39 -11.61
CA THR A 69 12.47 6.27 -11.11
C THR A 69 12.92 5.78 -9.73
N SER A 70 14.20 5.99 -9.42
CA SER A 70 14.74 5.60 -8.11
C SER A 70 14.20 6.55 -7.03
N ALA A 71 13.36 6.04 -6.12
CA ALA A 71 12.85 6.81 -4.99
C ALA A 71 13.91 6.99 -3.88
N TRP A 72 14.59 5.91 -3.51
CA TRP A 72 15.64 5.90 -2.48
C TRP A 72 16.58 4.70 -2.69
N VAL A 73 17.78 4.79 -2.10
CA VAL A 73 18.76 3.71 -2.12
C VAL A 73 19.29 3.51 -0.71
N HIS A 74 19.19 2.28 -0.20
CA HIS A 74 19.82 1.88 1.06
C HIS A 74 21.11 1.12 0.79
N ARG A 75 22.17 1.41 1.56
CA ARG A 75 23.46 0.70 1.50
C ARG A 75 23.76 0.10 2.86
N SER A 76 23.81 -1.23 2.94
CA SER A 76 24.21 -1.92 4.17
C SER A 76 25.67 -1.62 4.50
N ARG A 77 25.97 -1.48 5.80
CA ARG A 77 27.35 -1.28 6.29
C ARG A 77 28.20 -2.54 6.13
N HIS A 78 27.57 -3.70 6.09
CA HIS A 78 28.23 -4.99 5.97
C HIS A 78 27.74 -5.69 4.70
N ALA A 79 28.56 -6.57 4.15
CA ALA A 79 28.12 -7.51 3.11
C ALA A 79 27.48 -8.74 3.76
N PRO A 80 26.60 -9.47 3.05
CA PRO A 80 26.18 -10.82 3.46
C PRO A 80 27.40 -11.68 3.77
N ARG A 81 27.34 -12.47 4.85
CA ARG A 81 28.44 -13.33 5.27
C ARG A 81 27.97 -14.78 5.31
N PRO A 82 28.12 -15.52 4.20
CA PRO A 82 27.71 -16.91 4.15
C PRO A 82 28.39 -17.76 5.22
N ALA A 83 27.62 -18.65 5.83
CA ALA A 83 28.13 -19.64 6.77
C ALA A 83 29.06 -20.64 6.08
N TRP A 84 28.74 -21.02 4.84
CA TRP A 84 29.51 -21.95 4.03
C TRP A 84 29.92 -21.30 2.71
N ARG A 85 31.18 -21.49 2.32
CA ARG A 85 31.72 -20.97 1.05
C ARG A 85 31.79 -22.10 0.03
N GLY A 86 30.75 -22.22 -0.79
CA GLY A 86 30.70 -23.19 -1.88
C GLY A 86 30.02 -24.50 -1.49
N GLU A 87 30.17 -25.49 -2.36
CA GLU A 87 29.64 -26.83 -2.15
C GLU A 87 30.37 -27.63 -1.07
N ALA A 88 29.69 -28.66 -0.55
CA ALA A 88 30.36 -29.68 0.25
C ALA A 88 31.41 -30.40 -0.60
N LYS A 89 32.54 -30.74 0.03
CA LYS A 89 33.67 -31.36 -0.68
C LYS A 89 33.31 -32.71 -1.32
N TRP A 90 32.50 -33.51 -0.65
CA TRP A 90 32.00 -34.81 -1.12
C TRP A 90 30.90 -35.33 -0.17
N ASP A 91 30.08 -36.25 -0.65
CA ASP A 91 29.10 -37.00 0.14
C ASP A 91 29.72 -38.35 0.53
N GLY A 92 30.01 -38.52 1.82
CA GLY A 92 30.68 -39.72 2.31
C GLY A 92 29.83 -40.97 2.39
N TRP A 93 28.51 -40.83 2.40
CA TRP A 93 27.60 -41.97 2.41
C TRP A 93 27.42 -42.53 1.00
N ASN A 94 27.10 -41.65 0.04
CA ASN A 94 26.85 -42.05 -1.34
C ASN A 94 28.12 -42.09 -2.21
N LYS A 95 29.27 -41.66 -1.69
CA LYS A 95 30.57 -41.55 -2.39
C LYS A 95 30.51 -40.68 -3.64
N VAL A 96 29.79 -39.55 -3.55
CA VAL A 96 29.61 -38.59 -4.65
C VAL A 96 30.56 -37.40 -4.46
N TYR A 97 31.24 -37.02 -5.54
CA TYR A 97 32.10 -35.84 -5.63
C TYR A 97 31.42 -34.77 -6.52
N ASP A 98 32.00 -33.58 -6.61
CA ASP A 98 31.50 -32.46 -7.44
C ASP A 98 30.04 -32.08 -7.12
N LEU A 99 29.74 -32.03 -5.81
CA LEU A 99 28.41 -31.66 -5.34
C LEU A 99 28.10 -30.21 -5.73
N LYS A 100 26.82 -29.92 -6.00
CA LYS A 100 26.40 -28.54 -6.21
C LYS A 100 26.27 -27.81 -4.88
N SER A 101 26.50 -26.50 -4.86
CA SER A 101 26.17 -25.70 -3.69
C SER A 101 24.65 -25.69 -3.47
N ARG A 102 24.21 -26.05 -2.26
CA ARG A 102 22.79 -26.16 -1.88
C ARG A 102 22.34 -25.14 -0.85
N GLN A 103 23.27 -24.47 -0.17
CA GLN A 103 23.01 -23.53 0.92
C GLN A 103 23.47 -22.12 0.52
N ILE A 104 22.85 -21.58 -0.53
CA ILE A 104 23.19 -20.24 -1.07
C ILE A 104 22.24 -19.14 -0.60
N PHE A 105 21.34 -19.43 0.34
CA PHE A 105 20.32 -18.47 0.76
C PHE A 105 20.94 -17.27 1.49
N ASP A 106 22.06 -17.43 2.18
CA ASP A 106 22.74 -16.36 2.93
C ASP A 106 23.76 -15.57 2.08
N TYR A 107 23.75 -15.76 0.75
CA TYR A 107 24.63 -15.03 -0.17
C TYR A 107 24.12 -13.63 -0.50
N ALA A 108 22.85 -13.34 -0.21
CA ALA A 108 22.20 -12.06 -0.44
C ALA A 108 21.30 -11.70 0.74
N TYR A 109 20.97 -10.42 0.86
CA TYR A 109 19.95 -9.97 1.79
C TYR A 109 18.55 -10.23 1.23
N HIS A 110 17.67 -10.77 2.07
CA HIS A 110 16.26 -10.96 1.77
C HIS A 110 15.42 -9.95 2.54
N PRO A 111 14.52 -9.22 1.87
CA PRO A 111 13.63 -8.29 2.55
C PRO A 111 12.43 -9.01 3.15
N VAL A 112 11.96 -8.48 4.27
CA VAL A 112 10.64 -8.71 4.84
C VAL A 112 10.00 -7.34 5.05
N ILE A 113 8.77 -7.18 4.59
CA ILE A 113 8.02 -5.93 4.69
C ILE A 113 6.68 -6.24 5.37
N ALA A 114 6.40 -5.56 6.47
CA ALA A 114 5.11 -5.69 7.17
C ALA A 114 4.79 -4.37 7.86
N ASP A 115 3.52 -3.96 7.84
CA ASP A 115 3.03 -2.76 8.52
C ASP A 115 3.84 -1.49 8.15
N GLY A 116 4.26 -1.38 6.89
CA GLY A 116 5.03 -0.24 6.38
C GLY A 116 6.51 -0.20 6.83
N LEU A 117 7.00 -1.25 7.49
CA LEU A 117 8.41 -1.37 7.90
C LEU A 117 9.13 -2.39 7.02
N LEU A 118 10.37 -2.07 6.65
CA LEU A 118 11.26 -2.96 5.89
C LEU A 118 12.40 -3.44 6.78
N TYR A 119 12.52 -4.76 6.90
CA TYR A 119 13.64 -5.46 7.51
C TYR A 119 14.38 -6.25 6.42
N TYR A 120 15.68 -6.45 6.57
CA TYR A 120 16.45 -7.28 5.64
C TYR A 120 17.58 -8.00 6.36
N GLY A 121 17.92 -9.19 5.87
CA GLY A 121 18.96 -10.04 6.46
C GLY A 121 19.35 -11.20 5.56
N SER A 122 20.45 -11.86 5.88
CA SER A 122 20.98 -13.03 5.15
C SER A 122 21.02 -14.25 6.07
#